data_AF-A0A352NBH9-F1
#
_entry.id   AF-A0A352NBH9-F1
#
_cell.length_a   1.000
_cell.length_b   1.000
_cell.length_c   1.000
_cell.angle_alpha   90.00
_cell.angle_beta   90.00
_cell.angle_gamma   90.00
#
_symmetry.space_group_name_H-M   'P 1'
#
loop_
_entity.id
_entity.type
_entity.pdbx_description
1 polymer ?
#
loop_
_entity_poly.entity_id
_entity_poly.type
_entity_poly.pdbx_seq_one_letter_code
_entity_poly.pdbx_strand_id
1 'polypeptide(L)'
;MKVKRKIEVRTDKYLVGDIISFELTDGEKIRARAVKREDDGMLFCAVDCLKDEYPMNRDGSNEGGYAASDLRMKLNTEILCKFPRKIREHMQPMEYGDLLRIPTEREIFGENEYGKFDSAEQWACMKKRRNRMALCKDELCWYWLQNQFTDSASYFCNVVNPGSVDVNYASFSFGVRPVFLLS
;
A
#
# COMPACT_ATOMS: atom_id res chain seq x y z
N MET A 1 -3.52 17.22 33.78
CA MET A 1 -3.38 17.28 32.30
C MET A 1 -2.45 16.17 31.84
N LYS A 2 -2.73 15.48 30.73
CA LYS A 2 -1.85 14.44 30.17
C LYS A 2 -1.30 14.92 28.82
N VAL A 3 0.01 14.87 28.64
CA VAL A 3 0.71 15.30 27.41
C VAL A 3 1.31 14.07 26.73
N LYS A 4 1.11 13.93 25.43
CA LYS A 4 1.79 12.92 24.60
C LYS A 4 2.81 13.61 23.72
N ARG A 5 4.05 13.10 23.71
CA ARG A 5 5.14 13.61 22.86
C ARG A 5 5.53 12.53 21.84
N LYS A 6 5.91 12.96 20.64
CA LYS A 6 6.61 12.11 19.67
C LYS A 6 8.10 12.16 20.01
N ILE A 7 8.74 10.99 20.05
CA ILE A 7 10.18 10.85 20.31
C ILE A 7 10.79 10.18 19.08
N GLU A 8 11.95 10.64 18.66
CA GLU A 8 12.76 9.98 17.64
C GLU A 8 13.90 9.23 18.33
N VAL A 9 14.07 7.96 17.99
CA VAL A 9 15.05 7.05 18.60
C VAL A 9 15.84 6.39 17.49
N ARG A 10 17.16 6.26 17.68
CA ARG A 10 18.01 5.45 16.81
C ARG A 10 17.98 4.01 17.32
N THR A 11 17.38 3.10 16.57
CA THR A 11 17.30 1.68 16.91
C THR A 11 17.09 0.85 15.65
N ASP A 12 17.52 -0.40 15.73
CA ASP A 12 17.27 -1.51 14.81
C ASP A 12 16.11 -2.41 15.29
N LYS A 13 15.54 -2.16 16.47
CA LYS A 13 14.44 -2.94 17.06
C LYS A 13 13.12 -2.19 16.96
N TYR A 14 12.31 -2.60 15.99
CA TYR A 14 10.99 -2.00 15.76
C TYR A 14 9.89 -2.66 16.59
N LEU A 15 8.91 -1.87 16.99
CA LEU A 15 7.65 -2.31 17.60
C LEU A 15 6.47 -1.99 16.67
N VAL A 16 5.41 -2.79 16.73
CA VAL A 16 4.18 -2.52 15.98
C VAL A 16 3.64 -1.14 16.38
N GLY A 17 3.41 -0.29 15.38
CA GLY A 17 2.97 1.08 15.53
C GLY A 17 4.05 2.15 15.39
N ASP A 18 5.34 1.77 15.44
CA ASP A 18 6.46 2.66 15.13
C ASP A 18 6.33 3.25 13.73
N ILE A 19 6.87 4.45 13.53
CA ILE A 19 6.89 5.11 12.23
C ILE A 19 8.33 5.46 11.90
N ILE A 20 8.82 4.92 10.79
CA ILE A 20 10.09 5.34 10.19
C ILE A 20 9.83 6.37 9.10
N SER A 21 10.80 7.25 8.88
CA SER A 21 10.78 8.24 7.80
C SER A 21 12.09 8.20 7.03
N PHE A 22 12.01 8.25 5.71
CA PHE A 22 13.18 8.35 4.82
C PHE A 22 12.78 9.07 3.54
N GLU A 23 13.77 9.46 2.76
CA GLU A 23 13.57 10.13 1.47
C GLU A 23 13.97 9.18 0.35
N LEU A 24 13.14 9.06 -0.69
CA LEU A 24 13.48 8.36 -1.93
C LEU A 24 14.56 9.14 -2.69
N THR A 25 15.21 8.48 -3.66
CA THR A 25 16.29 9.11 -4.45
C THR A 25 15.82 10.31 -5.28
N ASP A 26 14.51 10.45 -5.50
CA ASP A 26 13.90 11.57 -6.22
C ASP A 26 13.35 12.68 -5.28
N GLY A 27 13.73 12.65 -3.99
CA GLY A 27 13.37 13.66 -2.99
C GLY A 27 12.02 13.44 -2.30
N GLU A 28 11.26 12.41 -2.69
CA GLU A 28 9.97 12.12 -2.07
C GLU A 28 10.14 11.57 -0.65
N LYS A 29 9.46 12.18 0.32
CA LYS A 29 9.52 11.76 1.73
C LYS A 29 8.48 10.70 2.03
N ILE A 30 8.94 9.52 2.42
CA ILE A 30 8.10 8.40 2.82
C ILE A 30 8.07 8.30 4.34
N ARG A 31 6.87 8.10 4.88
CA ARG A 31 6.66 7.62 6.24
C ARG A 31 6.08 6.22 6.16
N ALA A 32 6.61 5.27 6.91
CA ALA A 32 6.09 3.91 6.94
C ALA A 32 5.84 3.47 8.38
N ARG A 33 4.67 2.86 8.62
CA ARG A 33 4.24 2.34 9.91
C ARG A 33 4.59 0.87 10.02
N ALA A 34 5.19 0.46 11.13
CA ALA A 34 5.33 -0.94 11.51
C ALA A 34 3.93 -1.53 11.77
N VAL A 35 3.50 -2.49 10.96
CA VAL A 35 2.13 -3.03 10.98
C VAL A 35 2.03 -4.43 11.60
N LYS A 36 3.07 -5.26 11.45
CA LYS A 36 3.10 -6.65 11.91
C LYS A 36 4.54 -7.15 12.08
N ARG A 37 4.82 -7.86 13.17
CA ARG A 37 6.06 -8.64 13.30
C ARG A 37 5.89 -9.93 12.51
N GLU A 38 6.85 -10.21 11.63
CA GLU A 38 7.00 -11.51 10.97
C GLU A 38 8.26 -12.21 11.54
N ASP A 39 8.45 -13.48 11.23
CA ASP A 39 9.63 -14.24 11.70
C ASP A 39 10.93 -13.62 11.19
N ASP A 40 10.92 -13.13 9.95
CA ASP A 40 12.10 -12.56 9.27
C ASP A 40 12.24 -11.04 9.41
N GLY A 41 11.39 -10.37 10.22
CA GLY A 41 11.52 -8.93 10.42
C GLY A 41 10.28 -8.18 10.89
N MET A 42 10.27 -6.86 10.69
CA MET A 42 9.10 -6.01 10.90
C MET A 42 8.52 -5.59 9.55
N LEU A 43 7.25 -5.92 9.33
CA LEU A 43 6.51 -5.48 8.16
C LEU A 43 6.11 -4.03 8.32
N PHE A 44 6.40 -3.23 7.30
CA PHE A 44 6.05 -1.82 7.22
C PHE A 44 5.06 -1.58 6.09
N CYS A 45 4.08 -0.71 6.33
CA CYS A 45 3.20 -0.17 5.30
C CYS A 45 3.35 1.36 5.28
N ALA A 46 3.49 1.95 4.10
CA ALA A 46 3.52 3.39 3.95
C ALA A 46 2.29 4.05 4.62
N VAL A 47 2.47 5.18 5.28
CA VAL A 47 1.36 5.91 5.91
C VAL A 47 0.47 6.53 4.83
N ASP A 48 1.11 7.13 3.83
CA ASP A 48 0.51 7.79 2.69
C ASP A 48 0.91 7.05 1.40
N CYS A 49 0.23 7.35 0.29
CA CYS A 49 0.59 6.82 -1.02
C CYS A 49 1.86 7.49 -1.54
N LEU A 50 2.49 6.86 -2.53
CA LEU A 50 3.49 7.53 -3.36
C LEU A 50 2.86 8.78 -4.03
N LYS A 51 3.68 9.80 -4.28
CA LYS A 51 3.25 11.04 -4.94
C LYS A 51 2.73 10.77 -6.36
N ASP A 52 3.30 9.77 -7.03
CA ASP A 52 2.91 9.36 -8.37
C ASP A 52 1.89 8.23 -8.24
N GLU A 53 0.79 8.36 -8.97
CA GLU A 53 -0.19 7.28 -9.11
C GLU A 53 0.24 6.32 -10.21
N TYR A 54 -0.13 5.06 -10.07
CA TYR A 54 0.18 4.03 -11.05
C TYR A 54 -1.09 3.21 -11.32
N PRO A 55 -1.38 2.84 -12.57
CA PRO A 55 -2.44 1.88 -12.83
C PRO A 55 -1.99 0.47 -12.40
N MET A 56 -2.92 -0.41 -12.05
CA MET A 56 -2.61 -1.81 -11.74
C MET A 56 -2.04 -2.53 -12.97
N ASN A 57 -2.74 -2.44 -14.09
CA ASN A 57 -2.30 -2.89 -15.42
C ASN A 57 -2.22 -1.71 -16.40
N ARG A 58 -1.46 -1.82 -17.50
CA ARG A 58 -1.31 -0.74 -18.50
C ARG A 58 -2.64 -0.24 -19.08
N ASP A 59 -3.62 -1.12 -19.20
CA ASP A 59 -4.97 -0.82 -19.67
C ASP A 59 -5.91 -0.28 -18.57
N GLY A 60 -5.40 -0.13 -17.35
CA GLY A 60 -6.16 0.31 -16.17
C GLY A 60 -6.97 -0.80 -15.49
N SER A 61 -6.91 -2.05 -15.97
CA SER A 61 -7.65 -3.18 -15.39
C SER A 61 -6.99 -3.72 -14.11
N ASN A 62 -7.73 -4.52 -13.36
CA ASN A 62 -7.23 -5.41 -12.30
C ASN A 62 -7.30 -6.89 -12.74
N GLU A 63 -7.29 -7.14 -14.04
CA GLU A 63 -7.32 -8.49 -14.58
C GLU A 63 -6.06 -9.26 -14.15
N GLY A 64 -6.24 -10.54 -13.78
CA GLY A 64 -5.17 -11.38 -13.25
C GLY A 64 -4.76 -11.09 -11.81
N GLY A 65 -5.27 -10.01 -11.19
CA GLY A 65 -4.91 -9.58 -9.85
C GLY A 65 -3.45 -9.13 -9.72
N TYR A 66 -3.02 -8.80 -8.51
CA TYR A 66 -1.68 -8.26 -8.25
C TYR A 66 -0.53 -9.17 -8.73
N ALA A 67 -0.66 -10.49 -8.56
CA ALA A 67 0.43 -11.42 -8.90
C ALA A 67 0.86 -11.35 -10.38
N ALA A 68 -0.08 -11.02 -11.27
CA ALA A 68 0.12 -10.92 -12.72
C ALA A 68 0.19 -9.46 -13.22
N SER A 69 0.20 -8.47 -12.34
CA SER A 69 0.01 -7.07 -12.73
C SER A 69 1.28 -6.36 -13.20
N ASP A 70 1.12 -5.38 -14.08
CA ASP A 70 2.21 -4.46 -14.45
C ASP A 70 2.73 -3.68 -13.24
N LEU A 71 1.85 -3.35 -12.28
CA LEU A 71 2.20 -2.65 -11.06
C LEU A 71 3.18 -3.45 -10.19
N ARG A 72 2.99 -4.77 -10.06
CA ARG A 72 3.94 -5.63 -9.33
C ARG A 72 5.34 -5.56 -9.93
N MET A 73 5.43 -5.60 -11.26
CA MET A 73 6.70 -5.45 -11.97
C MET A 73 7.32 -4.07 -11.72
N LYS A 74 6.55 -2.98 -11.82
CA LYS A 74 7.03 -1.61 -11.55
C LYS A 74 7.48 -1.43 -10.10
N LEU A 75 6.76 -2.01 -9.15
CA LEU A 75 7.12 -2.02 -7.73
C LEU A 75 8.51 -2.60 -7.53
N ASN A 76 8.77 -3.79 -8.07
CA ASN A 76 10.02 -4.51 -7.86
C ASN A 76 11.13 -4.16 -8.85
N THR A 77 10.94 -3.12 -9.69
CA THR A 77 11.95 -2.58 -10.60
C THR A 77 12.11 -1.07 -10.40
N GLU A 78 11.29 -0.26 -11.06
CA GLU A 78 11.37 1.21 -11.09
C GLU A 78 11.22 1.82 -9.69
N ILE A 79 10.18 1.44 -8.94
CA ILE A 79 9.87 2.02 -7.63
C ILE A 79 10.88 1.55 -6.59
N LEU A 80 11.22 0.27 -6.58
CA LEU A 80 12.26 -0.27 -5.71
C LEU A 80 13.57 0.48 -5.89
N CYS A 81 14.00 0.78 -7.13
CA CYS A 81 15.22 1.54 -7.40
C CYS A 81 15.25 2.93 -6.74
N LYS A 82 14.07 3.55 -6.50
CA LYS A 82 13.96 4.82 -5.79
C LYS A 82 14.20 4.70 -4.28
N PHE A 83 14.08 3.52 -3.69
CA PHE A 83 14.35 3.35 -2.26
C PHE A 83 15.85 3.51 -1.97
N PRO A 84 16.23 4.21 -0.88
CA PRO A 84 17.62 4.36 -0.49
C PRO A 84 18.31 3.01 -0.32
N ARG A 85 19.57 2.92 -0.73
CA ARG A 85 20.37 1.70 -0.60
C ARG A 85 20.35 1.15 0.83
N LYS A 86 20.51 2.02 1.83
CA LYS A 86 20.46 1.68 3.26
C LYS A 86 19.13 1.07 3.75
N ILE A 87 18.03 1.24 3.01
CA ILE A 87 16.76 0.56 3.31
C ILE A 87 16.70 -0.74 2.51
N ARG A 88 17.02 -0.69 1.21
CA ARG A 88 16.98 -1.86 0.32
C ARG A 88 17.87 -3.01 0.77
N GLU A 89 19.06 -2.72 1.29
CA GLU A 89 20.01 -3.74 1.79
C GLU A 89 19.46 -4.53 2.98
N HIS A 90 18.45 -4.00 3.67
CA HIS A 90 17.77 -4.63 4.80
C HIS A 90 16.37 -5.17 4.46
N MET A 91 15.93 -5.04 3.20
CA MET A 91 14.65 -5.58 2.78
C MET A 91 14.73 -7.09 2.64
N GLN A 92 13.70 -7.77 3.16
CA GLN A 92 13.55 -9.21 3.00
C GLN A 92 12.49 -9.54 1.93
N PRO A 93 12.69 -10.62 1.15
CA PRO A 93 11.70 -11.08 0.20
C PRO A 93 10.42 -11.50 0.92
N MET A 94 9.28 -11.12 0.36
CA MET A 94 7.95 -11.54 0.79
C MET A 94 7.39 -12.59 -0.19
N GLU A 95 6.08 -12.78 -0.18
CA GLU A 95 5.38 -13.60 -1.17
C GLU A 95 5.83 -13.24 -2.59
N TYR A 96 5.98 -14.28 -3.43
CA TYR A 96 6.52 -14.18 -4.79
C TYR A 96 7.98 -13.72 -4.94
N GLY A 97 8.72 -13.60 -3.83
CA GLY A 97 10.09 -13.08 -3.82
C GLY A 97 10.17 -11.56 -3.94
N ASP A 98 9.05 -10.86 -3.78
CA ASP A 98 8.96 -9.41 -3.94
C ASP A 98 9.57 -8.70 -2.71
N LEU A 99 10.33 -7.63 -2.95
CA LEU A 99 10.80 -6.73 -1.88
C LEU A 99 9.78 -5.63 -1.58
N LEU A 100 8.96 -5.28 -2.58
CA LEU A 100 7.84 -4.35 -2.43
C LEU A 100 6.54 -5.02 -2.87
N ARG A 101 5.47 -4.81 -2.11
CA ARG A 101 4.09 -5.13 -2.49
C ARG A 101 3.13 -4.01 -2.11
N ILE A 102 1.85 -4.18 -2.42
CA ILE A 102 0.75 -3.36 -1.87
C ILE A 102 0.00 -4.15 -0.79
N PRO A 103 -0.79 -3.50 0.09
CA PRO A 103 -1.60 -4.23 1.08
C PRO A 103 -2.70 -5.07 0.42
N THR A 104 -3.17 -6.10 1.12
CA THR A 104 -4.43 -6.79 0.81
C THR A 104 -5.61 -6.03 1.41
N GLU A 105 -6.82 -6.33 0.92
CA GLU A 105 -8.05 -5.81 1.49
C GLU A 105 -8.21 -6.24 2.95
N ARG A 106 -7.96 -7.51 3.27
CA ARG A 106 -8.10 -8.01 4.63
C ARG A 106 -7.13 -7.38 5.61
N GLU A 107 -5.89 -7.11 5.18
CA GLU A 107 -4.89 -6.41 6.01
C GLU A 107 -5.38 -5.02 6.44
N ILE A 108 -6.12 -4.32 5.57
CA ILE A 108 -6.65 -2.98 5.81
C ILE A 108 -8.01 -3.02 6.54
N PHE A 109 -8.95 -3.80 6.03
CA PHE A 109 -10.36 -3.77 6.45
C PHE A 109 -10.74 -4.90 7.42
N GLY A 110 -10.05 -6.04 7.35
CA GLY A 110 -10.32 -7.24 8.13
C GLY A 110 -11.32 -8.19 7.51
N GLU A 111 -11.86 -7.81 6.36
CA GLU A 111 -12.78 -8.54 5.52
C GLU A 111 -12.39 -8.31 4.05
N ASN A 112 -12.84 -9.21 3.18
CA ASN A 112 -12.70 -9.07 1.73
C ASN A 112 -14.11 -8.92 1.16
N GLU A 113 -14.67 -7.73 1.29
CA GLU A 113 -16.03 -7.42 0.84
C GLU A 113 -16.06 -7.33 -0.70
N TYR A 114 -14.98 -6.84 -1.31
CA TYR A 114 -14.91 -6.54 -2.74
C TYR A 114 -13.95 -7.45 -3.51
N GLY A 115 -12.98 -8.06 -2.83
CA GLY A 115 -11.96 -8.92 -3.40
C GLY A 115 -12.18 -10.41 -3.13
N LYS A 116 -11.49 -11.25 -3.90
CA LYS A 116 -11.40 -12.69 -3.59
C LYS A 116 -10.83 -12.92 -2.18
N PHE A 117 -11.33 -13.97 -1.55
CA PHE A 117 -10.88 -14.38 -0.22
C PHE A 117 -9.37 -14.62 -0.19
N ASP A 118 -8.72 -14.11 0.85
CA ASP A 118 -7.36 -14.42 1.24
C ASP A 118 -7.32 -14.90 2.70
N SER A 119 -6.20 -15.49 3.10
CA SER A 119 -5.96 -15.94 4.48
C SER A 119 -5.31 -14.87 5.37
N ALA A 120 -5.25 -13.62 4.92
CA ALA A 120 -4.60 -12.56 5.68
C ALA A 120 -5.44 -12.14 6.89
N GLU A 121 -4.80 -11.47 7.85
CA GLU A 121 -5.45 -10.92 9.02
C GLU A 121 -5.38 -9.40 9.01
N GLN A 122 -6.38 -8.74 9.58
CA GLN A 122 -6.32 -7.29 9.74
C GLN A 122 -5.15 -6.90 10.63
N TRP A 123 -4.31 -5.98 10.15
CA TRP A 123 -3.26 -5.42 10.99
C TRP A 123 -3.88 -4.69 12.18
N ALA A 124 -3.37 -4.95 13.38
CA ALA A 124 -3.94 -4.42 14.62
C ALA A 124 -4.06 -2.89 14.62
N CYS A 125 -3.12 -2.19 13.98
CA CYS A 125 -3.18 -0.74 13.83
C CYS A 125 -4.32 -0.27 12.90
N MET A 126 -4.73 -1.08 11.93
CA MET A 126 -5.79 -0.75 10.97
C MET A 126 -7.21 -0.88 11.55
N LYS A 127 -7.37 -1.48 12.73
CA LYS A 127 -8.63 -1.38 13.51
C LYS A 127 -9.04 0.07 13.78
N LYS A 128 -8.06 0.99 13.84
CA LYS A 128 -8.33 2.44 13.87
C LYS A 128 -8.54 2.93 12.44
N ARG A 129 -9.79 3.23 12.07
CA ARG A 129 -10.18 3.67 10.71
C ARG A 129 -9.29 4.76 10.09
N ARG A 130 -8.85 5.74 10.89
CA ARG A 130 -7.93 6.81 10.42
C ARG A 130 -6.61 6.29 9.82
N ASN A 131 -6.16 5.11 10.20
CA ASN A 131 -4.91 4.52 9.68
C ASN A 131 -5.11 3.86 8.31
N ARG A 132 -6.38 3.61 7.91
CA ARG A 132 -6.78 3.07 6.60
C ARG A 132 -6.80 4.16 5.53
N MET A 133 -6.94 5.42 5.92
CA MET A 133 -6.84 6.57 5.03
C MET A 133 -5.38 6.78 4.63
N ALA A 134 -5.16 7.16 3.37
CA ALA A 134 -3.85 7.52 2.83
C ALA A 134 -4.01 8.80 2.01
N LEU A 135 -2.96 9.62 1.99
CA LEU A 135 -2.92 10.82 1.17
C LEU A 135 -2.06 10.59 -0.09
N CYS A 136 -2.39 11.30 -1.18
CA CYS A 136 -1.52 11.52 -2.32
C CYS A 136 -1.47 13.03 -2.54
N LYS A 137 -0.27 13.62 -2.52
CA LYS A 137 -0.08 15.09 -2.62
C LYS A 137 -0.97 15.88 -1.65
N ASP A 138 -1.03 15.43 -0.39
CA ASP A 138 -1.84 16.00 0.70
C ASP A 138 -3.37 15.90 0.56
N GLU A 139 -3.87 15.24 -0.49
CA GLU A 139 -5.31 14.98 -0.69
C GLU A 139 -5.67 13.52 -0.38
N LEU A 140 -6.91 13.29 0.04
CA LEU A 140 -7.39 11.92 0.26
C LEU A 140 -7.36 11.12 -1.03
N CYS A 141 -6.71 9.96 -0.99
CA CYS A 141 -6.45 9.16 -2.17
C CYS A 141 -7.00 7.74 -2.00
N TRP A 142 -7.64 7.25 -3.05
CA TRP A 142 -7.92 5.82 -3.23
C TRP A 142 -6.64 5.10 -3.63
N TYR A 143 -6.46 3.86 -3.19
CA TYR A 143 -5.23 3.12 -3.46
C TYR A 143 -5.49 1.66 -3.77
N TRP A 144 -4.57 1.07 -4.52
CA TRP A 144 -4.66 -0.33 -4.93
C TRP A 144 -4.49 -1.29 -3.75
N LEU A 145 -5.24 -2.39 -3.82
CA LEU A 145 -5.13 -3.56 -2.96
C LEU A 145 -4.81 -4.77 -3.81
N GLN A 146 -4.20 -5.80 -3.23
CA GLN A 146 -3.78 -6.98 -4.01
C GLN A 146 -4.93 -7.79 -4.59
N ASN A 147 -6.07 -7.81 -3.88
CA ASN A 147 -7.15 -8.74 -4.17
C ASN A 147 -7.75 -8.47 -5.55
N GLN A 148 -7.87 -9.54 -6.33
CA GLN A 148 -8.63 -9.49 -7.56
C GLN A 148 -10.11 -9.29 -7.18
N PHE A 149 -10.78 -8.33 -7.84
CA PHE A 149 -12.22 -8.12 -7.66
C PHE A 149 -12.98 -9.37 -8.13
N THR A 150 -14.05 -9.75 -7.43
CA THR A 150 -14.74 -11.05 -7.63
C THR A 150 -15.46 -11.17 -8.96
N ASP A 151 -16.02 -10.08 -9.47
CA ASP A 151 -16.63 -10.01 -10.80
C ASP A 151 -15.73 -9.17 -11.71
N SER A 152 -15.05 -9.80 -12.66
CA SER A 152 -14.04 -9.19 -13.55
C SER A 152 -14.55 -8.09 -14.49
N ALA A 153 -15.56 -7.32 -14.09
CA ALA A 153 -16.04 -6.15 -14.78
C ALA A 153 -15.11 -4.97 -14.48
N SER A 154 -14.54 -4.44 -15.55
CA SER A 154 -13.53 -3.38 -15.63
C SER A 154 -13.95 -2.02 -15.09
N TYR A 155 -14.92 -1.90 -14.17
CA TYR A 155 -15.54 -0.61 -13.87
C TYR A 155 -15.89 -0.44 -12.38
N PHE A 156 -15.16 0.45 -11.70
CA PHE A 156 -15.64 1.06 -10.48
C PHE A 156 -16.64 2.17 -10.88
N CYS A 157 -17.92 1.95 -10.59
CA CYS A 157 -19.01 2.84 -10.98
C CYS A 157 -18.90 4.22 -10.32
N ASN A 158 -18.88 5.30 -11.10
CA ASN A 158 -19.27 6.63 -10.64
C ASN A 158 -20.75 6.85 -10.99
N VAL A 159 -21.61 6.96 -9.98
CA VAL A 159 -23.03 7.25 -10.20
C VAL A 159 -23.19 8.76 -10.26
N VAL A 160 -23.37 9.30 -11.46
CA VAL A 160 -23.89 10.66 -11.64
C VAL A 160 -25.41 10.52 -11.89
N ASN A 161 -26.21 11.37 -11.22
CA ASN A 161 -27.70 11.44 -11.24
C ASN A 161 -28.42 11.04 -12.56
N PRO A 162 -29.73 10.74 -12.45
CA PRO A 162 -30.26 9.38 -12.40
C PRO A 162 -30.11 8.63 -13.74
N GLY A 163 -29.20 7.66 -13.79
CA GLY A 163 -29.23 6.59 -14.80
C GLY A 163 -28.23 6.67 -15.95
N SER A 164 -27.29 7.62 -15.96
CA SER A 164 -26.19 7.63 -16.93
C SER A 164 -24.89 7.19 -16.27
N VAL A 165 -24.40 6.01 -16.65
CA VAL A 165 -23.12 5.45 -16.17
C VAL A 165 -22.02 6.00 -17.08
N ASP A 166 -21.38 7.10 -16.68
CA ASP A 166 -20.19 7.59 -17.40
C ASP A 166 -18.98 6.79 -16.91
N VAL A 167 -18.54 5.85 -17.75
CA VAL A 167 -17.43 4.92 -17.52
C VAL A 167 -16.05 5.55 -17.69
N ASN A 168 -15.97 6.86 -17.96
CA ASN A 168 -14.72 7.51 -18.41
C ASN A 168 -13.96 8.30 -17.33
N TYR A 169 -14.41 8.31 -16.06
CA TYR A 169 -13.89 9.26 -15.05
C TYR A 169 -13.39 8.66 -13.73
N ALA A 170 -13.35 7.34 -13.55
CA ALA A 170 -12.51 6.78 -12.49
C ALA A 170 -11.05 6.93 -12.95
N SER A 171 -10.20 7.62 -12.19
CA SER A 171 -8.77 7.71 -12.53
C SER A 171 -8.25 6.30 -12.79
N PHE A 172 -7.78 6.01 -14.01
CA PHE A 172 -7.21 4.71 -14.37
C PHE A 172 -5.98 4.37 -13.51
N SER A 173 -5.43 5.37 -12.81
CA SER A 173 -4.38 5.26 -11.81
C SER A 173 -4.92 5.55 -10.41
N PHE A 174 -4.57 4.72 -9.45
CA PHE A 174 -4.79 4.99 -8.03
C PHE A 174 -3.45 5.13 -7.30
N GLY A 175 -3.52 5.62 -6.06
CA GLY A 175 -2.37 5.69 -5.19
C GLY A 175 -1.75 4.31 -4.97
N VAL A 176 -0.43 4.28 -4.88
CA VAL A 176 0.33 3.08 -4.51
C VAL A 176 0.79 3.25 -3.08
N ARG A 177 0.48 2.27 -2.23
CA ARG A 177 0.85 2.27 -0.81
C ARG A 177 1.85 1.14 -0.53
N PRO A 178 3.17 1.38 -0.65
CA PRO A 178 4.15 0.32 -0.55
C PRO A 178 4.13 -0.38 0.81
N VAL A 179 4.33 -1.69 0.76
CA VAL A 179 4.55 -2.57 1.91
C VAL A 179 5.88 -3.28 1.69
N PHE A 180 6.69 -3.35 2.74
CA PHE A 180 8.02 -3.95 2.71
C PHE A 180 8.41 -4.49 4.08
N LEU A 181 9.24 -5.54 4.09
CA LEU A 181 9.73 -6.20 5.29
C LEU A 181 11.17 -5.77 5.56
N LEU A 182 11.48 -5.31 6.78
CA LEU A 182 12.84 -4.97 7.19
C LEU A 182 13.34 -5.91 8.29
N SER A 183 14.57 -6.40 8.13
CA SER A 183 15.32 -7.18 9.13
C SER A 183 16.50 -6.40 9.71
#